data_AF-A0A5J4P248-F1
#
_entry.id   AF-A0A5J4P248-F1
#
_cell.length_a   1.000
_cell.length_b   1.000
_cell.length_c   1.000
_cell.angle_alpha   90.00
_cell.angle_beta   90.00
_cell.angle_gamma   90.00
#
_symmetry.space_group_name_H-M   'P 1'
#
loop_
_entity.id
_entity.type
_entity.pdbx_description
1 polymer ?
#
loop_
_entity_poly.entity_id
_entity_poly.type
_entity_poly.pdbx_seq_one_letter_code
_entity_poly.pdbx_strand_id
1 'polypeptide(L)'
;MASELELDDKRAEFIANYVLKSNKLKGDKWMKLWNTDEAKQSIVDFFDKPEITELFILASAAGTLQAQYECPSGMKSKACFFMKKEKASIKKDAVVNKLLVYGDLSHNPLEHFSAFVDEFIIPVLTNKKNYISWPDVVYDDIIKNAHELKRQTDIILGQSKGKTLLPLLVDSDKSKELGKDSKISKSLVYSIESLVIAWSHQIHKALLKDSAQPLLDGLHPSPLVEMDFWKAKTANLENIFDQLNSPKVRQMAQILENANSCYFIPFKEMFKSVVTGMSTQFIF
;
A
#
# COMPACT_ATOMS: atom_id res chain seq x y z
N MET A 1 13.42 29.40 12.28
CA MET A 1 14.87 29.55 12.48
C MET A 1 15.31 28.35 13.32
N ALA A 2 16.09 27.43 12.75
CA ALA A 2 16.72 26.39 13.55
C ALA A 2 17.87 27.07 14.30
N SER A 3 17.82 27.05 15.62
CA SER A 3 18.99 27.34 16.47
C SER A 3 20.14 26.47 15.99
N GLU A 4 21.29 27.06 15.66
CA GLU A 4 22.52 26.32 15.35
C GLU A 4 22.75 25.31 16.48
N LEU A 5 22.70 24.02 16.14
CA LEU A 5 23.03 22.98 17.09
C LEU A 5 24.56 22.96 17.14
N GLU A 6 25.15 23.31 18.30
CA GLU A 6 26.59 23.20 18.51
C GLU A 6 27.00 21.72 18.62
N LEU A 7 27.06 21.03 17.48
CA LEU A 7 27.47 19.63 17.36
C LEU A 7 28.87 19.57 16.76
N ASP A 8 29.77 18.78 17.37
CA ASP A 8 31.13 18.56 16.86
C ASP A 8 31.18 17.72 15.56
N ASP A 9 30.04 17.19 15.11
CA ASP A 9 29.92 16.33 13.93
C ASP A 9 28.89 16.88 12.93
N LYS A 10 29.37 17.44 11.82
CA LYS A 10 28.55 17.98 10.72
C LYS A 10 27.62 16.93 10.10
N ARG A 11 28.00 15.64 10.15
CA ARG A 11 27.16 14.55 9.63
C ARG A 11 25.93 14.36 10.51
N ALA A 12 26.12 14.41 11.84
CA ALA A 12 25.02 14.37 12.80
C ALA A 12 24.15 15.63 12.72
N GLU A 13 24.76 16.80 12.51
CA GLU A 13 24.03 18.06 12.31
C GLU A 13 23.12 18.02 11.08
N PHE A 14 23.56 17.36 9.99
CA PHE A 14 22.73 17.14 8.82
C PHE A 14 21.47 16.32 9.15
N ILE A 15 21.62 15.19 9.84
CA ILE A 15 20.49 14.35 10.28
C ILE A 15 19.57 15.16 11.20
N ALA A 16 20.14 15.86 12.18
CA ALA A 16 19.41 16.69 13.13
C ALA A 16 18.53 17.72 12.43
N ASN A 17 19.12 18.47 11.49
CA ASN A 17 18.44 19.48 10.71
C ASN A 17 17.27 18.91 9.91
N TYR A 18 17.45 17.74 9.29
CA TYR A 18 16.37 17.07 8.57
C TYR A 18 15.25 16.63 9.52
N VAL A 19 15.58 15.91 10.60
CA VAL A 19 14.61 15.38 11.58
C VAL A 19 13.80 16.50 12.22
N LEU A 20 14.46 17.58 12.65
CA LEU A 20 13.80 18.72 13.30
C LEU A 20 12.86 19.46 12.34
N LYS A 21 13.31 19.72 11.10
CA LYS A 21 12.47 20.38 10.08
C LYS A 21 11.28 19.52 9.68
N SER A 22 11.53 18.24 9.41
CA SER A 22 10.49 17.29 9.02
C SER A 22 9.42 17.17 10.12
N ASN A 23 9.82 16.99 11.38
CA ASN A 23 8.89 16.80 12.49
C ASN A 23 8.40 18.11 13.14
N LYS A 24 8.82 19.28 12.62
CA LYS A 24 8.53 20.60 13.19
C LYS A 24 8.92 20.70 14.69
N LEU A 25 10.05 20.09 15.05
CA LEU A 25 10.58 20.07 16.42
C LEU A 25 11.62 21.17 16.63
N LYS A 26 11.85 21.52 17.90
CA LYS A 26 12.89 22.44 18.34
C LYS A 26 14.18 21.70 18.67
N GLY A 27 15.32 22.41 18.62
CA GLY A 27 16.66 21.84 18.83
C GLY A 27 16.84 21.12 20.16
N ASP A 28 16.13 21.52 21.22
CA ASP A 28 16.18 20.86 22.53
C ASP A 28 15.80 19.38 22.47
N LYS A 29 14.91 18.99 21.55
CA LYS A 29 14.51 17.60 21.35
C LYS A 29 15.63 16.76 20.76
N TRP A 30 16.40 17.32 19.82
CA TRP A 30 17.58 16.66 19.28
C TRP A 30 18.68 16.55 20.34
N MET A 31 18.96 17.63 21.08
CA MET A 31 19.98 17.59 22.13
C MET A 31 19.67 16.56 23.22
N LYS A 32 18.39 16.36 23.57
CA LYS A 32 17.99 15.27 24.47
C LYS A 32 18.36 13.88 23.96
N LEU A 33 18.18 13.62 22.66
CA LEU A 33 18.62 12.38 22.02
C LEU A 33 20.14 12.28 21.98
N TRP A 34 20.80 13.36 21.55
CA TRP A 34 22.26 13.40 21.35
C TRP A 34 23.06 13.30 22.65
N ASN A 35 22.48 13.70 23.77
CA ASN A 35 23.10 13.60 25.09
C ASN A 35 22.93 12.21 25.74
N THR A 36 22.23 11.28 25.08
CA THR A 36 22.18 9.87 25.48
C THR A 36 23.31 9.11 24.79
N ASP A 37 24.23 8.55 25.57
CA ASP A 37 25.44 7.90 25.06
C ASP A 37 25.11 6.78 24.05
N GLU A 38 24.09 5.96 24.31
CA GLU A 38 23.68 4.88 23.41
C GLU A 38 23.18 5.42 22.06
N ALA A 39 22.37 6.48 22.07
CA ALA A 39 21.82 7.07 20.85
C ALA A 39 22.88 7.82 20.05
N LYS A 40 23.75 8.57 20.74
CA LYS A 40 24.90 9.24 20.13
C LYS A 40 25.83 8.24 19.46
N GLN A 41 26.21 7.19 20.18
CA GLN A 41 27.05 6.13 19.62
C GLN A 41 26.38 5.48 18.43
N SER A 42 25.06 5.25 18.47
CA SER A 42 24.34 4.65 17.36
C SER A 42 24.36 5.51 16.08
N ILE A 43 24.20 6.83 16.24
CA ILE A 43 24.25 7.76 15.11
C ILE A 43 25.68 7.87 14.54
N VAL A 44 26.70 7.88 15.40
CA VAL A 44 28.12 7.90 14.99
C VAL A 44 28.51 6.61 14.29
N ASP A 45 28.13 5.47 14.86
CA ASP A 45 28.33 4.13 14.31
C ASP A 45 27.69 4.00 12.93
N PHE A 46 26.48 4.53 12.73
CA PHE A 46 25.87 4.60 11.39
C PHE A 46 26.82 5.24 10.37
N PHE A 47 27.57 6.28 10.70
CA PHE A 47 28.53 6.85 9.75
C PHE A 47 29.84 6.06 9.66
N ASP A 48 30.38 5.62 10.79
CA ASP A 48 31.75 5.08 10.87
C ASP A 48 31.84 3.61 10.46
N LYS A 49 30.78 2.82 10.67
CA LYS A 49 30.72 1.38 10.40
C LYS A 49 30.15 1.08 9.01
N PRO A 50 30.92 0.48 8.07
CA PRO A 50 30.44 0.14 6.72
C PRO A 50 29.23 -0.80 6.69
N GLU A 51 29.10 -1.67 7.69
CA GLU A 51 28.04 -2.66 7.83
C GLU A 51 26.69 -2.08 8.26
N ILE A 52 26.70 -0.91 8.92
CA ILE A 52 25.48 -0.21 9.31
C ILE A 52 25.07 0.70 8.14
N THR A 53 24.07 0.24 7.39
CA THR A 53 23.60 0.92 6.18
C THR A 53 22.33 1.72 6.39
N GLU A 54 21.63 1.52 7.51
CA GLU A 54 20.31 2.08 7.76
C GLU A 54 20.25 2.70 9.15
N LEU A 55 19.59 3.85 9.26
CA LEU A 55 19.30 4.54 10.52
C LEU A 55 17.91 5.13 10.45
N PHE A 56 17.12 4.88 11.49
CA PHE A 56 15.78 5.40 11.66
C PHE A 56 15.72 6.27 12.90
N ILE A 57 15.15 7.47 12.75
CA ILE A 57 14.86 8.38 13.85
C ILE A 57 13.34 8.49 14.01
N LEU A 58 12.82 7.96 15.10
CA LEU A 58 11.40 7.98 15.44
C LEU A 58 11.10 9.15 16.35
N ALA A 59 9.96 9.80 16.14
CA ALA A 59 9.43 10.83 17.04
C ALA A 59 8.16 10.32 17.73
N SER A 60 8.12 10.29 19.05
CA SER A 60 6.90 9.97 19.79
C SER A 60 5.86 11.09 19.68
N ALA A 61 4.61 10.84 20.11
CA ALA A 61 3.58 11.87 20.18
C ALA A 61 3.97 13.07 21.07
N ALA A 62 4.84 12.86 22.06
CA ALA A 62 5.39 13.92 22.92
C ALA A 62 6.62 14.63 22.32
N GLY A 63 7.01 14.26 21.08
CA GLY A 63 8.19 14.76 20.39
C GLY A 63 9.51 14.27 21.00
N THR A 64 9.50 13.15 21.73
CA THR A 64 10.74 12.48 22.17
C THR A 64 11.30 11.70 20.99
N LEU A 65 12.60 11.83 20.74
CA LEU A 65 13.27 11.15 19.64
C LEU A 65 13.92 9.85 20.11
N GLN A 66 14.02 8.87 19.22
CA GLN A 66 14.75 7.62 19.41
C GLN A 66 15.45 7.22 18.11
N ALA A 67 16.67 6.69 18.22
CA ALA A 67 17.46 6.17 17.11
C ALA A 67 17.48 4.63 17.14
N GLN A 68 17.37 3.99 15.98
CA GLN A 68 17.49 2.54 15.82
C GLN A 68 17.93 2.17 14.39
N TYR A 69 18.44 0.96 14.20
CA TYR A 69 18.86 0.45 12.88
C TYR A 69 17.80 -0.41 12.19
N GLU A 70 16.93 -1.05 12.96
CA GLU A 70 15.88 -1.91 12.41
C GLU A 70 14.73 -1.06 11.88
N CYS A 71 14.17 -1.47 10.74
CA CYS A 71 12.99 -0.83 10.18
C CYS A 71 11.84 -0.88 11.21
N PRO A 72 11.29 0.27 11.61
CA PRO A 72 10.29 0.31 12.65
C PRO A 72 8.97 -0.34 12.24
N SER A 73 8.36 -1.09 13.17
CA SER A 73 7.04 -1.71 13.02
C SER A 73 6.03 -1.10 13.99
N GLY A 74 4.76 -0.97 13.60
CA GLY A 74 3.69 -0.52 14.51
C GLY A 74 3.79 0.95 14.94
N MET A 75 4.35 1.79 14.08
CA MET A 75 4.56 3.22 14.35
C MET A 75 3.24 3.96 14.55
N LYS A 76 3.18 4.83 15.56
CA LYS A 76 2.04 5.73 15.81
C LYS A 76 2.18 7.11 15.17
N SER A 77 3.35 7.40 14.63
CA SER A 77 3.80 8.69 14.11
C SER A 77 4.84 8.45 13.04
N LYS A 78 5.13 9.46 12.21
CA LYS A 78 6.14 9.33 11.16
C LYS A 78 7.55 9.15 11.75
N ALA A 79 8.43 8.52 10.97
CA ALA A 79 9.87 8.43 11.25
C ALA A 79 10.65 9.09 10.12
N CYS A 80 11.92 9.40 10.36
CA CYS A 80 12.86 9.76 9.31
C CYS A 80 13.82 8.60 9.11
N PHE A 81 14.07 8.23 7.85
CA PHE A 81 15.04 7.18 7.51
C PHE A 81 16.25 7.78 6.80
N PHE A 82 17.40 7.15 6.99
CA PHE A 82 18.67 7.49 6.37
C PHE A 82 19.36 6.19 5.97
N MET A 83 19.64 6.02 4.68
CA MET A 83 20.24 4.83 4.11
C MET A 83 21.49 5.21 3.32
N LYS A 84 22.59 4.48 3.52
CA LYS A 84 23.79 4.68 2.71
C LYS A 84 23.58 4.14 1.30
N LYS A 85 24.06 4.89 0.30
CA LYS A 85 24.08 4.40 -1.10
C LYS A 85 25.08 3.27 -1.31
N GLU A 86 26.15 3.23 -0.52
CA GLU A 86 27.21 2.25 -0.59
C GLU A 86 27.56 1.74 0.81
N LYS A 87 28.01 0.48 0.90
CA LYS A 87 28.49 -0.14 2.16
C LYS A 87 29.87 0.37 2.52
N ALA A 88 29.95 1.62 2.96
CA ALA A 88 31.20 2.31 3.28
C ALA A 88 31.04 3.20 4.52
N SER A 89 32.17 3.55 5.13
CA SER A 89 32.21 4.59 6.14
C SER A 89 32.11 5.97 5.48
N ILE A 90 31.40 6.90 6.12
CA ILE A 90 31.20 8.27 5.65
C ILE A 90 32.13 9.17 6.44
N LYS A 91 33.15 9.75 5.80
CA LYS A 91 34.10 10.64 6.49
C LYS A 91 33.42 11.89 7.06
N LYS A 92 33.97 12.45 8.14
CA LYS A 92 33.43 13.63 8.85
C LYS A 92 33.31 14.89 7.98
N ASP A 93 34.16 15.03 6.97
CA ASP A 93 34.20 16.14 6.00
C ASP A 93 33.38 15.88 4.73
N ALA A 94 32.74 14.71 4.60
CA ALA A 94 32.02 14.33 3.40
C ALA A 94 30.70 15.09 3.21
N VAL A 95 30.29 15.23 1.95
CA VAL A 95 29.02 15.84 1.56
C VAL A 95 27.88 14.82 1.71
N VAL A 96 27.39 14.67 2.94
CA VAL A 96 26.50 13.58 3.39
C VAL A 96 25.23 13.45 2.55
N ASN A 97 24.61 14.55 2.14
CA ASN A 97 23.38 14.54 1.33
C ASN A 97 23.53 13.86 -0.04
N LYS A 98 24.75 13.72 -0.57
CA LYS A 98 25.02 13.00 -1.82
C LYS A 98 25.23 11.50 -1.58
N LEU A 99 25.63 11.11 -0.38
CA LEU A 99 25.99 9.73 -0.01
C LEU A 99 24.81 8.95 0.60
N LEU A 100 23.76 9.65 1.02
CA LEU A 100 22.57 9.05 1.62
C LEU A 100 21.35 9.10 0.69
N VAL A 101 20.47 8.12 0.84
CA VAL A 101 19.05 8.18 0.49
C VAL A 101 18.31 8.41 1.80
N TYR A 102 17.51 9.47 1.89
CA TYR A 102 16.84 9.83 3.14
C TYR A 102 15.46 10.40 2.85
N GLY A 103 14.58 10.30 3.83
CA GLY A 103 13.19 10.70 3.66
C GLY A 103 12.36 10.49 4.92
N ASP A 104 11.07 10.75 4.77
CA ASP A 104 10.07 10.45 5.80
C ASP A 104 9.44 9.08 5.53
N LEU A 105 9.21 8.33 6.59
CA LEU A 105 8.45 7.08 6.59
C LEU A 105 7.11 7.32 7.29
N SER A 106 6.02 7.08 6.56
CA SER A 106 4.66 7.19 7.10
C SER A 106 4.41 6.17 8.20
N HIS A 107 3.60 6.54 9.19
CA HIS A 107 3.07 5.62 10.20
C HIS A 107 2.11 4.57 9.61
N ASN A 108 1.61 4.82 8.40
CA ASN A 108 0.82 3.88 7.61
C ASN A 108 1.49 3.67 6.23
N PRO A 109 2.51 2.80 6.14
CA PRO A 109 3.31 2.63 4.93
C PRO A 109 2.50 2.15 3.73
N LEU A 110 1.52 1.27 3.95
CA LEU A 110 0.71 0.69 2.89
C LEU A 110 -0.24 1.72 2.27
N GLU A 111 -0.89 2.55 3.09
CA GLU A 111 -1.70 3.67 2.59
C GLU A 111 -0.86 4.68 1.82
N HIS A 112 0.32 5.02 2.34
CA HIS A 112 1.23 5.93 1.66
C HIS A 112 1.72 5.35 0.33
N PHE A 113 2.04 4.05 0.27
CA PHE A 113 2.41 3.38 -0.96
C PHE A 113 1.26 3.36 -1.97
N SER A 114 0.02 3.11 -1.54
CA SER A 114 -1.16 3.19 -2.39
C SER A 114 -1.33 4.57 -3.02
N ALA A 115 -1.24 5.63 -2.20
CA ALA A 115 -1.31 6.99 -2.69
C ALA A 115 -0.15 7.30 -3.65
N PHE A 116 1.07 6.84 -3.35
CA PHE A 116 2.23 7.00 -4.22
C PHE A 116 2.03 6.29 -5.57
N VAL A 117 1.43 5.11 -5.59
CA VAL A 117 1.12 4.40 -6.84
C VAL A 117 0.11 5.20 -7.67
N ASP A 118 -0.97 5.69 -7.05
CA ASP A 118 -2.03 6.42 -7.74
C ASP A 118 -1.62 7.83 -8.21
N GLU A 119 -0.91 8.58 -7.38
CA GLU A 119 -0.60 9.98 -7.62
C GLU A 119 0.71 10.18 -8.40
N PHE A 120 1.63 9.21 -8.33
CA PHE A 120 2.95 9.34 -8.95
C PHE A 120 3.23 8.25 -9.98
N ILE A 121 3.21 6.98 -9.59
CA ILE A 121 3.64 5.88 -10.48
C ILE A 121 2.74 5.78 -11.70
N ILE A 122 1.42 5.74 -11.52
CA ILE A 122 0.49 5.63 -12.63
C ILE A 122 0.61 6.83 -13.60
N PRO A 123 0.53 8.09 -13.17
CA PRO A 123 0.67 9.23 -14.08
C PRO A 123 2.02 9.28 -14.82
N VAL A 124 3.12 8.92 -14.15
CA VAL A 124 4.46 8.93 -14.76
C VAL A 124 4.59 7.85 -15.82
N LEU A 125 4.17 6.62 -15.51
CA LEU A 125 4.33 5.48 -16.42
C LEU A 125 3.33 5.49 -17.57
N THR A 126 2.11 6.00 -17.36
CA THR A 126 1.08 6.05 -18.41
C THR A 126 1.22 7.24 -19.35
N ASN A 127 2.08 8.22 -19.05
CA ASN A 127 2.29 9.36 -19.95
C ASN A 127 3.19 8.97 -21.14
N LYS A 128 2.58 8.73 -22.32
CA LYS A 128 3.28 8.35 -23.55
C LYS A 128 4.40 9.32 -23.96
N LYS A 129 4.31 10.60 -23.58
CA LYS A 129 5.33 11.61 -23.90
C LYS A 129 6.68 11.33 -23.22
N ASN A 130 6.68 10.57 -22.12
CA ASN A 130 7.91 10.19 -21.42
C ASN A 130 8.69 9.09 -22.17
N TYR A 131 8.07 8.44 -23.16
CA TYR A 131 8.57 7.22 -23.81
C TYR A 131 8.51 7.30 -25.35
N ILE A 132 8.64 8.50 -25.93
CA ILE A 132 8.52 8.71 -27.38
C ILE A 132 9.50 7.85 -28.20
N SER A 133 10.66 7.53 -27.63
CA SER A 133 11.67 6.69 -28.28
C SER A 133 11.45 5.17 -28.12
N TRP A 134 10.46 4.76 -27.32
CA TRP A 134 10.22 3.34 -27.04
C TRP A 134 9.28 2.74 -28.08
N PRO A 135 9.49 1.47 -28.49
CA PRO A 135 8.51 0.75 -29.29
C PRO A 135 7.17 0.64 -28.54
N ASP A 136 6.05 0.75 -29.27
CA ASP A 136 4.69 0.69 -28.68
C ASP A 136 4.48 -0.57 -27.83
N VAL A 137 4.99 -1.73 -28.28
CA VAL A 137 4.87 -3.00 -27.55
C VAL A 137 5.52 -2.97 -26.16
N VAL A 138 6.60 -2.21 -25.98
CA VAL A 138 7.29 -2.07 -24.69
C VAL A 138 6.50 -1.12 -23.79
N TYR A 139 6.00 -0.03 -24.36
CA TYR A 139 5.15 0.92 -23.64
C TYR A 139 3.86 0.27 -23.14
N ASP A 140 3.18 -0.52 -23.98
CA ASP A 140 1.96 -1.23 -23.64
C ASP A 140 2.20 -2.26 -22.50
N ASP A 141 3.33 -2.96 -22.50
CA ASP A 141 3.69 -3.89 -21.43
C ASP A 141 3.95 -3.16 -20.10
N ILE A 142 4.58 -1.99 -20.14
CA ILE A 142 4.85 -1.17 -18.95
C ILE A 142 3.55 -0.60 -18.37
N ILE A 143 2.62 -0.15 -19.21
CA ILE A 143 1.28 0.25 -18.78
C ILE A 143 0.58 -0.91 -18.08
N LYS A 144 0.60 -2.10 -18.71
CA LYS A 144 -0.04 -3.29 -18.15
C LYS A 144 0.53 -3.63 -16.76
N ASN A 145 1.84 -3.62 -16.60
CA ASN A 145 2.50 -3.86 -15.31
C ASN A 145 2.21 -2.77 -14.28
N ALA A 146 2.12 -1.50 -14.69
CA ALA A 146 1.74 -0.40 -13.81
C ALA A 146 0.31 -0.56 -13.27
N HIS A 147 -0.63 -0.92 -14.15
CA HIS A 147 -2.02 -1.20 -13.76
C HIS A 147 -2.15 -2.46 -12.91
N GLU A 148 -1.34 -3.49 -13.17
CA GLU A 148 -1.23 -4.67 -12.29
C GLU A 148 -0.77 -4.26 -10.88
N LEU A 149 0.29 -3.45 -10.78
CA LEU A 149 0.80 -2.97 -9.49
C LEU A 149 -0.26 -2.20 -8.71
N LYS A 150 -0.97 -1.27 -9.37
CA LYS A 150 -2.09 -0.55 -8.75
C LYS A 150 -3.14 -1.53 -8.23
N ARG A 151 -3.55 -2.47 -9.08
CA ARG A 151 -4.56 -3.47 -8.74
C ARG A 151 -4.20 -4.27 -7.49
N GLN A 152 -2.97 -4.78 -7.43
CA GLN A 152 -2.50 -5.54 -6.28
C GLN A 152 -2.40 -4.67 -5.03
N THR A 153 -1.95 -3.42 -5.18
CA THR A 153 -1.86 -2.47 -4.06
C THR A 153 -3.24 -2.19 -3.46
N ASP A 154 -4.25 -1.95 -4.30
CA ASP A 154 -5.63 -1.75 -3.85
C ASP A 154 -6.15 -2.98 -3.11
N ILE A 155 -5.96 -4.19 -3.66
CA ILE A 155 -6.37 -5.45 -3.02
C ILE A 155 -5.71 -5.59 -1.64
N ILE A 156 -4.40 -5.39 -1.55
CA ILE A 156 -3.64 -5.55 -0.29
C ILE A 156 -4.09 -4.50 0.74
N LEU A 157 -4.29 -3.25 0.33
CA LEU A 157 -4.80 -2.19 1.20
C LEU A 157 -6.24 -2.48 1.69
N GLY A 158 -7.08 -3.03 0.83
CA GLY A 158 -8.40 -3.51 1.22
C GLY A 158 -8.28 -4.60 2.28
N GLN A 159 -7.47 -5.63 2.01
CA GLN A 159 -7.30 -6.78 2.89
C GLN A 159 -6.71 -6.39 4.25
N SER A 160 -5.78 -5.44 4.30
CA SER A 160 -5.24 -4.92 5.57
C SER A 160 -6.30 -4.21 6.41
N LYS A 161 -7.37 -3.70 5.79
CA LYS A 161 -8.54 -3.10 6.43
C LYS A 161 -9.69 -4.09 6.64
N GLY A 162 -9.47 -5.38 6.39
CA GLY A 162 -10.49 -6.42 6.51
C GLY A 162 -11.50 -6.46 5.36
N LYS A 163 -11.25 -5.73 4.26
CA LYS A 163 -12.16 -5.62 3.11
C LYS A 163 -11.62 -6.38 1.91
N THR A 164 -12.49 -7.04 1.16
CA THR A 164 -12.18 -7.64 -0.13
C THR A 164 -12.56 -6.66 -1.22
N LEU A 165 -11.57 -6.08 -1.89
CA LEU A 165 -11.80 -5.20 -3.04
C LEU A 165 -11.83 -6.00 -4.34
N LEU A 166 -12.75 -5.62 -5.23
CA LEU A 166 -12.94 -6.15 -6.57
C LEU A 166 -12.47 -5.09 -7.57
N PRO A 167 -11.24 -5.18 -8.07
CA PRO A 167 -10.71 -4.13 -8.91
C PRO A 167 -11.43 -4.07 -10.24
N LEU A 168 -11.68 -2.85 -10.71
CA LEU A 168 -12.31 -2.59 -12.00
C LEU A 168 -11.26 -2.46 -13.11
N LEU A 169 -11.71 -2.49 -14.37
CA LEU A 169 -10.88 -2.10 -15.51
C LEU A 169 -10.46 -0.63 -15.32
N VAL A 170 -9.17 -0.35 -15.50
CA VAL A 170 -8.65 1.01 -15.37
C VAL A 170 -9.23 1.88 -16.50
N ASP A 171 -9.58 3.12 -16.16
CA ASP A 171 -10.36 4.03 -17.01
C ASP A 171 -9.66 4.44 -18.33
N SER A 172 -8.38 4.07 -18.52
CA SER A 172 -7.55 4.45 -19.67
C SER A 172 -7.93 3.78 -20.99
N ASP A 173 -8.40 2.52 -21.00
CA ASP A 173 -8.52 1.81 -22.27
C ASP A 173 -9.93 1.72 -22.85
N LYS A 174 -11.01 1.73 -22.05
CA LYS A 174 -12.34 1.33 -22.58
C LYS A 174 -13.55 2.07 -21.99
N SER A 175 -13.35 3.04 -21.09
CA SER A 175 -14.43 3.86 -20.51
C SER A 175 -15.26 4.62 -21.58
N LYS A 176 -14.65 4.95 -22.73
CA LYS A 176 -15.33 5.55 -23.87
C LYS A 176 -16.18 4.57 -24.69
N GLU A 177 -15.92 3.26 -24.60
CA GLU A 177 -16.71 2.21 -25.27
C GLU A 177 -17.93 1.77 -24.44
N LEU A 178 -17.91 1.99 -23.12
CA LEU A 178 -19.02 1.65 -22.24
C LEU A 178 -20.29 2.49 -22.55
N GLY A 179 -20.17 3.69 -23.14
CA GLY A 179 -21.27 4.64 -23.32
C GLY A 179 -21.80 4.87 -24.74
N LYS A 180 -21.30 4.17 -25.78
CA LYS A 180 -21.76 4.36 -27.16
C LYS A 180 -22.11 3.03 -27.81
N ASP A 181 -23.17 3.02 -28.63
CA ASP A 181 -23.59 1.94 -29.54
C ASP A 181 -22.54 1.52 -30.60
N SER A 182 -21.28 1.87 -30.39
CA SER A 182 -20.16 1.29 -31.13
C SER A 182 -20.00 -0.17 -30.73
N LYS A 183 -20.19 -1.05 -31.71
CA LYS A 183 -19.80 -2.47 -31.78
C LYS A 183 -18.89 -2.87 -30.59
N ILE A 184 -19.49 -3.52 -29.58
CA ILE A 184 -18.78 -4.02 -28.39
C ILE A 184 -17.50 -4.75 -28.86
N SER A 185 -16.34 -4.23 -28.48
CA SER A 185 -15.07 -4.80 -28.93
C SER A 185 -14.87 -6.16 -28.27
N LYS A 186 -14.49 -7.19 -29.04
CA LYS A 186 -14.16 -8.52 -28.47
C LYS A 186 -13.10 -8.41 -27.38
N SER A 187 -12.16 -7.47 -27.54
CA SER A 187 -11.15 -7.14 -26.54
C SER A 187 -11.77 -6.70 -25.20
N LEU A 188 -12.82 -5.87 -25.20
CA LEU A 188 -13.52 -5.48 -23.98
C LEU A 188 -14.15 -6.70 -23.28
N VAL A 189 -14.83 -7.56 -24.04
CA VAL A 189 -15.43 -8.79 -23.50
C VAL A 189 -14.36 -9.65 -22.81
N TYR A 190 -13.24 -9.96 -23.48
CA TYR A 190 -12.15 -10.74 -22.88
C TYR A 190 -11.56 -10.10 -21.61
N SER A 191 -11.46 -8.78 -21.57
CA SER A 191 -11.01 -8.07 -20.36
C SER A 191 -11.99 -8.23 -19.20
N ILE A 192 -13.30 -8.15 -19.46
CA ILE A 192 -14.33 -8.35 -18.44
C ILE A 192 -14.34 -9.82 -17.98
N GLU A 193 -14.24 -10.79 -18.90
CA GLU A 193 -14.17 -12.21 -18.56
C GLU A 193 -12.99 -12.50 -17.62
N SER A 194 -11.82 -11.92 -17.91
CA SER A 194 -10.63 -12.03 -17.05
C SER A 194 -10.86 -11.45 -15.65
N LEU A 195 -11.61 -10.34 -15.55
CA LEU A 195 -11.99 -9.78 -14.24
C LEU A 195 -12.96 -10.68 -13.48
N VAL A 196 -13.95 -11.27 -14.15
CA VAL A 196 -14.90 -12.20 -13.50
C VAL A 196 -14.14 -13.37 -12.88
N ILE A 197 -13.14 -13.93 -13.57
CA ILE A 197 -12.26 -14.97 -13.02
C ILE A 197 -11.48 -14.46 -11.81
N ALA A 198 -10.92 -13.26 -11.86
CA ALA A 198 -10.17 -12.71 -10.73
C ALA A 198 -11.09 -12.47 -9.51
N TRP A 199 -12.27 -11.92 -9.74
CA TRP A 199 -13.28 -11.67 -8.70
C TRP A 199 -13.79 -12.96 -8.08
N SER A 200 -14.00 -14.02 -8.88
CA SER A 200 -14.46 -15.30 -8.35
C SER A 200 -13.47 -15.88 -7.34
N HIS A 201 -12.16 -15.80 -7.63
CA HIS A 201 -11.13 -16.24 -6.67
C HIS A 201 -11.13 -15.40 -5.39
N GLN A 202 -11.23 -14.06 -5.49
CA GLN A 202 -11.25 -13.17 -4.32
C GLN A 202 -12.49 -13.38 -3.44
N ILE A 203 -13.67 -13.51 -4.06
CA ILE A 203 -14.94 -13.73 -3.37
C ILE A 203 -14.96 -15.11 -2.73
N HIS A 204 -14.51 -16.14 -3.44
CA HIS A 204 -14.41 -17.48 -2.89
C HIS A 204 -13.51 -17.51 -1.64
N LYS A 205 -12.35 -16.84 -1.69
CA LYS A 205 -11.47 -16.69 -0.51
C LYS A 205 -12.16 -15.97 0.65
N ALA A 206 -12.99 -14.96 0.38
CA ALA A 206 -13.74 -14.25 1.41
C ALA A 206 -14.85 -15.11 2.05
N LEU A 207 -15.57 -15.89 1.23
CA LEU A 207 -16.63 -16.79 1.68
C LEU A 207 -16.09 -17.94 2.55
N LEU A 208 -14.94 -18.50 2.15
CA LEU A 208 -14.29 -19.62 2.83
C LEU A 208 -13.58 -19.27 4.15
N LYS A 209 -13.52 -17.99 4.56
CA LYS A 209 -12.98 -17.64 5.87
C LYS A 209 -13.77 -18.35 6.97
N ASP A 210 -13.07 -19.02 7.87
CA ASP A 210 -13.65 -19.84 8.94
C ASP A 210 -13.37 -19.22 10.32
N SER A 211 -14.38 -19.21 11.20
CA SER A 211 -14.24 -18.76 12.59
C SER A 211 -13.38 -19.71 13.41
N ALA A 212 -13.25 -20.97 12.98
CA ALA A 212 -12.44 -21.99 13.66
C ALA A 212 -10.93 -21.81 13.47
N GLN A 213 -10.47 -20.96 12.54
CA GLN A 213 -9.04 -20.84 12.22
C GLN A 213 -8.15 -20.54 13.45
N PRO A 214 -8.50 -19.59 14.36
CA PRO A 214 -7.71 -19.35 15.57
C PRO A 214 -7.60 -20.59 16.45
N LEU A 215 -8.65 -21.40 16.54
CA LEU A 215 -8.66 -22.65 17.30
C LEU A 215 -7.73 -23.69 16.65
N LEU A 216 -7.76 -23.81 15.32
CA LEU A 216 -6.88 -24.69 14.55
C LEU A 216 -5.40 -24.28 14.65
N ASP A 217 -5.14 -22.99 14.79
CA ASP A 217 -3.80 -22.43 15.01
C ASP A 217 -3.30 -22.63 16.47
N GLY A 218 -4.06 -23.35 17.30
CA GLY A 218 -3.72 -23.65 18.69
C GLY A 218 -3.96 -22.48 19.66
N LEU A 219 -4.70 -21.45 19.24
CA LEU A 219 -5.12 -20.36 20.12
C LEU A 219 -6.36 -20.76 20.93
N HIS A 220 -6.64 -19.99 21.97
CA HIS A 220 -7.82 -20.16 22.82
C HIS A 220 -8.79 -18.97 22.64
N PRO A 221 -9.51 -18.89 21.50
CA PRO A 221 -10.42 -17.79 21.24
C PRO A 221 -11.57 -17.78 22.26
N SER A 222 -11.93 -16.59 22.74
CA SER A 222 -13.12 -16.41 23.58
C SER A 222 -14.37 -16.25 22.69
N PRO A 223 -15.59 -16.40 23.23
CA PRO A 223 -16.82 -16.19 22.47
C PRO A 223 -16.93 -14.79 21.83
N LEU A 224 -16.26 -13.78 22.41
CA LEU A 224 -16.20 -12.43 21.83
C LEU A 224 -15.44 -12.41 20.50
N VAL A 225 -14.38 -13.23 20.36
CA VAL A 225 -13.60 -13.35 19.11
C VAL A 225 -14.48 -13.88 17.98
N GLU A 226 -15.35 -14.84 18.27
CA GLU A 226 -16.29 -15.37 17.29
C GLU A 226 -17.35 -14.32 16.88
N MET A 227 -17.88 -13.57 17.84
CA MET A 227 -18.82 -12.48 17.54
C MET A 227 -18.16 -11.39 16.66
N ASP A 228 -16.93 -10.99 16.97
CA ASP A 228 -16.19 -10.00 16.18
C ASP A 228 -15.83 -10.54 14.79
N PHE A 229 -15.51 -11.83 14.67
CA PHE A 229 -15.32 -12.50 13.39
C PHE A 229 -16.57 -12.40 12.51
N TRP A 230 -17.75 -12.75 13.04
CA TRP A 230 -18.99 -12.71 12.27
C TRP A 230 -19.35 -11.29 11.85
N LYS A 231 -19.23 -10.30 12.76
CA LYS A 231 -19.40 -8.88 12.41
C LYS A 231 -18.48 -8.44 11.27
N ALA A 232 -17.20 -8.80 11.34
CA ALA A 232 -16.23 -8.47 10.30
C ALA A 232 -16.55 -9.19 8.97
N LYS A 233 -16.99 -10.45 9.03
CA LYS A 233 -17.37 -11.23 7.85
C LYS A 233 -18.62 -10.65 7.18
N THR A 234 -19.66 -10.28 7.94
CA THR A 234 -20.86 -9.64 7.41
C THR A 234 -20.53 -8.31 6.74
N ALA A 235 -19.81 -7.42 7.43
CA ALA A 235 -19.41 -6.13 6.87
C ALA A 235 -18.57 -6.27 5.59
N ASN A 236 -17.72 -7.30 5.50
CA ASN A 236 -16.96 -7.58 4.29
C ASN A 236 -17.85 -8.09 3.14
N LEU A 237 -18.80 -8.99 3.41
CA LEU A 237 -19.73 -9.48 2.38
C LEU A 237 -20.68 -8.39 1.88
N GLU A 238 -21.17 -7.51 2.75
CA GLU A 238 -21.92 -6.31 2.38
C GLU A 238 -21.10 -5.43 1.45
N ASN A 239 -19.82 -5.19 1.78
CA ASN A 239 -18.93 -4.41 0.93
C ASN A 239 -18.69 -5.04 -0.44
N ILE A 240 -18.59 -6.37 -0.53
CA ILE A 240 -18.49 -7.10 -1.81
C ILE A 240 -19.79 -6.95 -2.59
N PHE A 241 -20.95 -7.10 -1.93
CA PHE A 241 -22.26 -6.94 -2.54
C PHE A 241 -22.46 -5.55 -3.13
N ASP A 242 -22.08 -4.50 -2.40
CA ASP A 242 -22.14 -3.11 -2.88
C ASP A 242 -21.25 -2.89 -4.11
N GLN A 243 -20.03 -3.44 -4.11
CA GLN A 243 -19.12 -3.37 -5.25
C GLN A 243 -19.71 -4.06 -6.50
N LEU A 244 -20.28 -5.25 -6.34
CA LEU A 244 -20.94 -5.98 -7.43
C LEU A 244 -22.22 -5.29 -7.93
N ASN A 245 -22.90 -4.53 -7.06
CA ASN A 245 -24.07 -3.74 -7.41
C ASN A 245 -23.74 -2.37 -7.99
N SER A 246 -22.47 -1.98 -8.04
CA SER A 246 -22.08 -0.70 -8.59
C SER A 246 -22.52 -0.55 -10.05
N PRO A 247 -22.88 0.67 -10.51
CA PRO A 247 -23.33 0.89 -11.89
C PRO A 247 -22.32 0.37 -12.94
N LYS A 248 -21.02 0.55 -12.70
CA LYS A 248 -19.95 0.05 -13.58
C LYS A 248 -19.97 -1.48 -13.72
N VAL A 249 -20.13 -2.22 -12.62
CA VAL A 249 -20.17 -3.69 -12.65
C VAL A 249 -21.47 -4.20 -13.29
N ARG A 250 -22.61 -3.56 -13.01
CA ARG A 250 -23.88 -3.89 -13.69
C ARG A 250 -23.78 -3.73 -15.21
N GLN A 251 -23.11 -2.67 -15.66
CA GLN A 251 -22.86 -2.45 -17.08
C GLN A 251 -21.94 -3.52 -17.68
N MET A 252 -20.90 -3.94 -16.96
CA MET A 252 -20.05 -5.06 -17.39
C MET A 252 -20.85 -6.37 -17.51
N ALA A 253 -21.77 -6.64 -16.59
CA ALA A 253 -22.66 -7.79 -16.67
C ALA A 253 -23.58 -7.74 -17.90
N GLN A 254 -24.12 -6.56 -18.24
CA GLN A 254 -24.91 -6.35 -19.46
C GLN A 254 -24.09 -6.59 -20.73
N ILE A 255 -22.82 -6.17 -20.75
CA ILE A 255 -21.91 -6.42 -21.88
C ILE A 255 -21.70 -7.93 -22.07
N LEU A 256 -21.47 -8.68 -20.98
CA LEU A 256 -21.31 -10.14 -21.03
C LEU A 256 -22.59 -10.83 -21.54
N GLU A 257 -23.77 -10.38 -21.08
CA GLU A 257 -25.07 -10.90 -21.51
C GLU A 257 -25.30 -10.66 -23.00
N ASN A 258 -25.11 -9.41 -23.46
CA ASN A 258 -25.30 -9.02 -24.86
C ASN A 258 -24.30 -9.72 -25.81
N ALA A 259 -23.09 -10.01 -25.32
CA ALA A 259 -22.08 -10.74 -26.08
C ALA A 259 -22.27 -12.27 -26.07
N ASN A 260 -23.29 -12.79 -25.36
CA ASN A 260 -23.46 -14.22 -25.09
C ASN A 260 -22.18 -14.89 -24.54
N SER A 261 -21.48 -14.19 -23.64
CA SER A 261 -20.25 -14.70 -23.03
C SER A 261 -20.55 -15.89 -22.10
N CYS A 262 -19.68 -16.91 -22.14
CA CYS A 262 -19.75 -18.05 -21.22
C CYS A 262 -19.49 -17.66 -19.75
N TYR A 263 -18.91 -16.49 -19.49
CA TYR A 263 -18.65 -15.99 -18.13
C TYR A 263 -19.82 -15.24 -17.50
N PHE A 264 -20.91 -14.99 -18.24
CA PHE A 264 -22.11 -14.37 -17.66
C PHE A 264 -22.77 -15.24 -16.59
N ILE A 265 -22.84 -16.56 -16.82
CA ILE A 265 -23.39 -17.51 -15.85
C ILE A 265 -22.51 -17.60 -14.58
N PRO A 266 -21.17 -17.82 -14.67
CA PRO A 266 -20.28 -17.71 -13.53
C PRO A 266 -20.41 -16.40 -12.74
N PHE A 267 -20.58 -15.26 -13.43
CA PHE A 267 -20.81 -13.98 -12.76
C PHE A 267 -22.10 -13.99 -11.92
N LYS A 268 -23.21 -14.50 -12.46
CA LYS A 268 -24.49 -14.63 -11.74
C LYS A 268 -24.37 -15.57 -10.53
N GLU A 269 -23.73 -16.72 -10.69
CA GLU A 269 -23.53 -17.68 -9.59
C GLU A 269 -22.63 -17.11 -8.49
N MET A 270 -21.57 -16.40 -8.87
CA MET A 270 -20.71 -15.68 -7.92
C MET A 270 -21.50 -14.62 -7.15
N PHE A 271 -22.34 -13.82 -7.82
CA PHE A 271 -23.21 -12.85 -7.16
C PHE A 271 -24.19 -13.50 -6.19
N LYS A 272 -24.85 -14.59 -6.63
CA LYS A 272 -25.76 -15.38 -5.80
C LYS A 272 -25.07 -15.94 -4.55
N SER A 273 -23.84 -16.43 -4.69
CA SER A 273 -23.04 -16.96 -3.59
C SER A 273 -22.79 -15.91 -2.50
N VAL A 274 -22.54 -14.66 -2.89
CA VAL A 274 -22.40 -13.52 -1.95
C VAL A 274 -23.73 -13.27 -1.22
N VAL A 275 -24.84 -13.20 -1.95
CA VAL A 275 -26.18 -12.97 -1.36
C VAL A 275 -26.57 -14.08 -0.38
N THR A 276 -26.33 -15.33 -0.74
CA THR A 276 -26.55 -16.48 0.16
C THR A 276 -25.64 -16.40 1.37
N GLY A 277 -24.35 -16.10 1.18
CA GLY A 277 -23.40 -15.94 2.28
C GLY A 277 -23.79 -14.86 3.29
N MET A 278 -24.41 -13.76 2.83
CA MET A 278 -24.98 -12.73 3.71
C MET A 278 -26.22 -13.23 4.45
N SER A 279 -27.11 -13.96 3.77
CA SER A 279 -28.37 -14.45 4.35
C SER A 279 -28.16 -15.53 5.40
N THR A 280 -27.20 -16.44 5.20
CA THR A 280 -26.89 -17.53 6.15
C THR A 280 -26.30 -17.00 7.46
N GLN A 281 -25.73 -15.80 7.47
CA GLN A 281 -25.13 -15.21 8.69
C GLN A 281 -26.15 -14.64 9.68
N PHE A 282 -27.41 -14.45 9.27
CA PHE A 282 -28.49 -13.99 10.16
C PHE A 282 -29.14 -15.11 10.98
N ILE A 283 -28.62 -16.34 10.89
CA ILE A 283 -29.18 -17.53 11.57
C ILE A 283 -28.48 -17.79 12.92
N PHE A 284 -27.41 -17.06 13.25
CA PHE A 284 -26.69 -17.14 14.53
C PHE A 284 -26.85 -15.88 15.37
#